data_AF-A0A2A5F3G5-F1
#
_entry.id   AF-A0A2A5F3G5-F1
#
_cell.length_a   1.000
_cell.length_b   1.000
_cell.length_c   1.000
_cell.angle_alpha   90.00
_cell.angle_beta   90.00
_cell.angle_gamma   90.00
#
_symmetry.space_group_name_H-M   'P 1'
#
loop_
_entity.id
_entity.type
_entity.pdbx_description
1 polymer ?
#
loop_
_entity_poly.entity_id
_entity_poly.type
_entity_poly.pdbx_seq_one_letter_code
_entity_poly.pdbx_strand_id
1 'polypeptide(L)'
;MIKGLLQKFRKPKARTQAQRMLTLRSAPVYYLPITKSGSTYLKNLFYYLDHLGEHVSGIDIHSHPDDLVRANTGDEEAIRQSPYAFAVLRDPVDRFLSLYFDKIYGGGPNNFADIRGYLADEIGLDLTRGISAVAHRENCIRFIDWLALNLSFKTDMPVNPHWRRQSSRLQRVNQLDLIHLTLDGLAWQLPLLLGEVIPNIKQAMQAVKSDNRTEKPFTRAEIMDASLLGKIDSVYSNDRKIYEQASRKWQPWLDYYPEVTEEETIRCFTAVGYPINCIAISKIGRTYLRNLLYLLEHGKEYPDPLKIHTEGASSHNNLTKCSAAQEVSFFVIRDPVARFFSLYFDKIYGTGEQSFPWIAKRLVEHRGFVVGDNLTVAQHRINCLALLGYINRKFKSEALQDINSHWSPQVEMAKKAIRFGLHPLLLEKLEEQLLTVSGGRIEGLERAMQALPHRNSSPKPYTIEEILTPEIARKISGLYGDDQALYERVKMAWDTTGQPPKL
;
A
#
# COMPACT_ATOMS: atom_id res chain seq x y z
N MET A 1 23.90 -7.90 45.56
CA MET A 1 23.60 -6.77 44.65
C MET A 1 22.20 -6.84 43.99
N ILE A 2 21.51 -8.00 43.94
CA ILE A 2 20.22 -8.17 43.22
C ILE A 2 18.98 -7.71 44.01
N LYS A 3 19.03 -7.61 45.35
CA LYS A 3 17.87 -7.19 46.17
C LYS A 3 17.53 -5.69 46.09
N GLY A 4 18.46 -4.84 45.65
CA GLY A 4 18.26 -3.37 45.58
C GLY A 4 17.49 -2.87 44.36
N LEU A 5 17.36 -3.69 43.30
CA LEU A 5 16.67 -3.32 42.05
C LEU A 5 15.15 -3.61 42.07
N LEU A 6 14.69 -4.50 42.95
CA LEU A 6 13.29 -4.91 43.03
C LEU A 6 12.39 -3.92 43.79
N GLN A 7 12.97 -3.00 44.58
CA GLN A 7 12.21 -2.16 45.53
C GLN A 7 11.69 -0.83 44.94
N LYS A 8 12.02 -0.48 43.68
CA LYS A 8 11.56 0.77 43.03
C LYS A 8 10.36 0.63 42.09
N PHE A 9 9.82 -0.57 41.88
CA PHE A 9 8.66 -0.75 41.00
C PHE A 9 7.38 -0.89 41.80
N ARG A 10 6.84 0.24 42.30
CA ARG A 10 5.41 0.31 42.63
C ARG A 10 4.67 -0.12 41.36
N LYS A 11 4.02 -1.29 41.36
CA LYS A 11 3.33 -1.81 40.16
C LYS A 11 2.37 -0.72 39.69
N PRO A 12 2.61 -0.09 38.52
CA PRO A 12 1.72 0.96 38.04
C PRO A 12 0.32 0.36 37.94
N LYS A 13 -0.69 1.14 38.33
CA LYS A 13 -2.10 0.72 38.25
C LYS A 13 -2.35 0.14 36.85
N ALA A 14 -2.86 -1.09 36.80
CA ALA A 14 -3.08 -1.76 35.53
C ALA A 14 -4.07 -0.94 34.69
N ARG A 15 -3.62 -0.50 33.51
CA ARG A 15 -4.50 0.17 32.54
C ARG A 15 -5.58 -0.80 32.05
N THR A 16 -6.81 -0.30 31.91
CA THR A 16 -7.89 -1.01 31.22
C THR A 16 -7.56 -1.20 29.73
N GLN A 17 -8.42 -1.91 28.98
CA GLN A 17 -8.19 -2.07 27.54
C GLN A 17 -8.27 -0.72 26.83
N ALA A 18 -9.28 0.08 27.14
CA ALA A 18 -9.44 1.42 26.56
C ALA A 18 -8.23 2.32 26.84
N GLN A 19 -7.75 2.40 28.09
CA GLN A 19 -6.61 3.25 28.48
C GLN A 19 -5.27 2.89 27.79
N ARG A 20 -5.19 1.73 27.12
CA ARG A 20 -4.02 1.37 26.31
C ARG A 20 -4.00 2.10 24.98
N MET A 21 -5.16 2.52 24.48
CA MET A 21 -5.33 3.26 23.24
C MET A 21 -4.91 4.73 23.43
N LEU A 22 -4.28 5.28 22.41
CA LEU A 22 -4.20 6.72 22.19
C LEU A 22 -5.43 7.16 21.41
N THR A 23 -5.87 8.39 21.61
CA THR A 23 -6.98 8.99 20.87
C THR A 23 -6.69 10.45 20.54
N LEU A 24 -7.57 11.09 19.77
CA LEU A 24 -7.48 12.51 19.42
C LEU A 24 -8.59 13.28 20.16
N ARG A 25 -8.37 14.58 20.37
CA ARG A 25 -9.40 15.45 20.96
C ARG A 25 -10.52 15.76 19.98
N SER A 26 -10.18 15.82 18.69
CA SER A 26 -11.02 16.33 17.61
C SER A 26 -11.72 15.25 16.80
N ALA A 27 -11.34 13.98 16.93
CA ALA A 27 -11.86 12.89 16.12
C ALA A 27 -11.91 11.55 16.87
N PRO A 28 -12.89 10.68 16.58
CA PRO A 28 -13.08 9.39 17.27
C PRO A 28 -12.12 8.30 16.77
N VAL A 29 -10.82 8.62 16.76
CA VAL A 29 -9.74 7.75 16.29
C VAL A 29 -9.06 7.10 17.48
N TYR A 30 -8.77 5.80 17.40
CA TYR A 30 -8.13 5.05 18.48
C TYR A 30 -6.94 4.26 17.95
N TYR A 31 -5.76 4.47 18.52
CA TYR A 31 -4.52 3.80 18.10
C TYR A 31 -3.91 3.00 19.25
N LEU A 32 -3.64 1.71 19.04
CA LEU A 32 -2.85 0.89 19.96
C LEU A 32 -1.35 1.00 19.62
N PRO A 33 -0.51 1.61 20.49
CA PRO A 33 0.92 1.69 20.21
C PRO A 33 1.62 0.35 20.40
N ILE A 34 2.26 -0.14 19.34
CA ILE A 34 3.11 -1.33 19.35
C ILE A 34 4.56 -0.93 19.08
N THR A 35 5.44 -1.21 20.05
CA THR A 35 6.86 -0.84 19.98
C THR A 35 7.55 -1.50 18.78
N LYS A 36 8.39 -0.72 18.08
CA LYS A 36 9.10 -1.07 16.82
C LYS A 36 8.21 -1.24 15.58
N SER A 37 6.93 -0.88 15.66
CA SER A 37 5.98 -0.89 14.53
C SER A 37 5.50 0.53 14.16
N GLY A 38 6.44 1.48 14.07
CA GLY A 38 6.12 2.89 13.73
C GLY A 38 5.54 3.73 14.88
N SER A 39 5.52 3.22 16.11
CA SER A 39 4.84 3.90 17.23
C SER A 39 5.37 5.30 17.59
N THR A 40 6.66 5.60 17.37
CA THR A 40 7.17 6.97 17.59
C THR A 40 6.57 7.94 16.59
N TYR A 41 6.59 7.57 15.30
CA TYR A 41 6.02 8.37 14.23
C TYR A 41 4.52 8.63 14.45
N LEU A 42 3.74 7.58 14.75
CA LEU A 42 2.30 7.73 14.97
C LEU A 42 1.95 8.54 16.22
N LYS A 43 2.77 8.48 17.27
CA LYS A 43 2.60 9.37 18.42
C LYS A 43 2.83 10.83 18.06
N ASN A 44 3.88 11.12 17.28
CA ASN A 44 4.12 12.47 16.78
C ASN A 44 3.00 12.94 15.84
N LEU A 45 2.45 12.04 15.03
CA LEU A 45 1.27 12.35 14.21
C LEU A 45 0.04 12.67 15.06
N PHE A 46 -0.24 11.87 16.10
CA PHE A 46 -1.35 12.17 17.01
C PHE A 46 -1.16 13.51 17.73
N TYR A 47 0.06 13.77 18.20
CA TYR A 47 0.40 15.06 18.79
C TYR A 47 0.22 16.21 17.79
N TYR A 48 0.69 16.06 16.55
CA TYR A 48 0.54 17.05 15.49
C TYR A 48 -0.94 17.31 15.16
N LEU A 49 -1.78 16.28 15.13
CA LEU A 49 -3.20 16.43 14.85
C LEU A 49 -3.95 17.18 15.97
N ASP A 50 -3.51 17.06 17.22
CA ASP A 50 -4.10 17.79 18.35
C ASP A 50 -3.53 19.21 18.55
N HIS A 51 -2.28 19.46 18.13
CA HIS A 51 -1.55 20.71 18.45
C HIS A 51 -1.09 21.52 17.23
N LEU A 52 -1.24 20.99 16.01
CA LEU A 52 -0.78 21.57 14.74
C LEU A 52 0.74 21.88 14.71
N GLY A 53 1.54 21.06 15.41
CA GLY A 53 3.00 21.17 15.45
C GLY A 53 3.67 19.88 15.91
N GLU A 54 4.98 19.73 15.64
CA GLU A 54 5.75 18.59 16.14
C GLU A 54 6.03 18.71 17.65
N HIS A 55 6.12 17.55 18.30
CA HIS A 55 6.51 17.49 19.70
C HIS A 55 7.99 17.87 19.85
N VAL A 56 8.33 18.72 20.82
CA VAL A 56 9.72 19.20 21.05
C VAL A 56 10.71 18.06 21.29
N SER A 57 10.26 17.01 21.96
CA SER A 57 11.00 15.76 22.19
C SER A 57 10.62 14.66 21.20
N GLY A 58 10.46 14.95 19.90
CA GLY A 58 9.83 14.04 18.92
C GLY A 58 10.34 12.59 18.94
N ILE A 59 11.67 12.39 19.01
CA ILE A 59 12.29 11.04 19.09
C ILE A 59 11.99 10.33 20.42
N ASP A 60 11.85 11.09 21.50
CA ASP A 60 11.64 10.64 22.89
C ASP A 60 10.23 10.95 23.43
N ILE A 61 9.23 11.01 22.54
CA ILE A 61 7.82 11.18 22.89
C ILE A 61 7.28 10.02 23.77
N HIS A 62 8.05 8.94 23.92
CA HIS A 62 7.70 7.85 24.84
C HIS A 62 7.89 8.21 26.31
N SER A 63 8.80 9.15 26.60
CA SER A 63 9.07 9.67 27.94
C SER A 63 8.09 10.76 28.39
N HIS A 64 7.22 11.21 27.47
CA HIS A 64 6.23 12.26 27.67
C HIS A 64 4.79 11.72 27.49
N PRO A 65 4.37 10.73 28.29
CA PRO A 65 3.10 10.03 28.06
C PRO A 65 1.86 10.89 28.34
N ASP A 66 2.00 11.99 29.08
CA ASP A 66 0.92 12.90 29.47
C ASP A 66 0.58 13.92 28.37
N ASP A 67 1.48 14.13 27.41
CA ASP A 67 1.29 14.99 26.24
C ASP A 67 0.44 14.32 25.15
N LEU A 68 0.09 13.05 25.33
CA LEU A 68 -0.73 12.27 24.42
C LEU A 68 -2.06 11.91 25.07
N VAL A 69 -3.15 12.11 24.34
CA VAL A 69 -4.49 11.78 24.83
C VAL A 69 -4.72 10.27 24.79
N ARG A 70 -5.32 9.74 25.85
CA ARG A 70 -5.71 8.34 25.98
C ARG A 70 -7.23 8.23 26.08
N ALA A 71 -7.77 7.11 25.61
CA ALA A 71 -9.17 6.80 25.86
C ALA A 71 -9.42 6.59 27.37
N ASN A 72 -10.63 6.93 27.80
CA ASN A 72 -11.05 6.84 29.19
C ASN A 72 -11.42 5.40 29.56
N THR A 73 -11.45 5.13 30.86
CA THR A 73 -12.08 3.90 31.36
C THR A 73 -13.57 3.93 31.04
N GLY A 74 -14.10 2.86 30.43
CA GLY A 74 -15.49 2.78 29.99
C GLY A 74 -15.69 2.93 28.49
N ASP A 75 -14.67 3.41 27.75
CA ASP A 75 -14.75 3.62 26.30
C ASP A 75 -14.63 2.31 25.49
N GLU A 76 -14.52 1.14 26.15
CA GLU A 76 -14.32 -0.14 25.47
C GLU A 76 -15.37 -0.44 24.39
N GLU A 77 -16.64 -0.13 24.62
CA GLU A 77 -17.71 -0.31 23.63
C GLU A 77 -17.56 0.65 22.45
N ALA A 78 -17.31 1.93 22.74
CA ALA A 78 -17.14 2.96 21.71
C ALA A 78 -15.93 2.66 20.81
N ILE A 79 -14.84 2.13 21.39
CA ILE A 79 -13.66 1.73 20.62
C ILE A 79 -13.99 0.52 19.74
N ARG A 80 -14.67 -0.50 20.28
CA ARG A 80 -15.05 -1.70 19.51
C ARG A 80 -15.93 -1.39 18.31
N GLN A 81 -16.86 -0.45 18.46
CA GLN A 81 -17.77 -0.03 17.40
C GLN A 81 -17.15 0.99 16.44
N SER A 82 -16.00 1.57 16.78
CA SER A 82 -15.36 2.59 15.94
C SER A 82 -14.69 1.95 14.71
N PRO A 83 -15.04 2.37 13.48
CA PRO A 83 -14.33 1.94 12.28
C PRO A 83 -12.93 2.57 12.18
N TYR A 84 -12.55 3.44 13.13
CA TYR A 84 -11.27 4.16 13.16
C TYR A 84 -10.38 3.71 14.35
N ALA A 85 -10.66 2.53 14.93
CA ALA A 85 -9.83 1.89 15.93
C ALA A 85 -8.83 0.94 15.27
N PHE A 86 -7.52 1.16 15.46
CA PHE A 86 -6.49 0.41 14.76
C PHE A 86 -5.20 0.17 15.55
N ALA A 87 -4.41 -0.79 15.05
CA ALA A 87 -3.02 -1.02 15.43
C ALA A 87 -2.16 -1.13 14.17
N VAL A 88 -0.86 -0.86 14.31
CA VAL A 88 0.10 -1.00 13.20
C VAL A 88 1.05 -2.14 13.50
N LEU A 89 1.10 -3.09 12.58
CA LEU A 89 1.94 -4.28 12.63
C LEU A 89 3.15 -4.10 11.73
N ARG A 90 4.24 -4.75 12.07
CA ARG A 90 5.45 -4.80 11.24
C ARG A 90 5.83 -6.23 10.96
N ASP A 91 6.35 -6.48 9.76
CA ASP A 91 6.98 -7.74 9.40
C ASP A 91 7.93 -8.19 10.53
N PRO A 92 7.77 -9.41 11.10
CA PRO A 92 8.57 -9.83 12.24
C PRO A 92 10.08 -9.80 12.01
N VAL A 93 10.54 -10.08 10.79
CA VAL A 93 11.96 -10.02 10.42
C VAL A 93 12.44 -8.56 10.43
N ASP A 94 11.73 -7.65 9.75
CA ASP A 94 12.11 -6.24 9.74
C ASP A 94 12.04 -5.61 11.13
N ARG A 95 11.09 -6.05 11.96
CA ARG A 95 10.96 -5.63 13.35
C ARG A 95 12.15 -6.12 14.19
N PHE A 96 12.53 -7.39 14.05
CA PHE A 96 13.69 -7.97 14.74
C PHE A 96 14.99 -7.26 14.31
N LEU A 97 15.24 -7.11 13.01
CA LEU A 97 16.43 -6.41 12.52
C LEU A 97 16.44 -4.94 12.98
N SER A 98 15.29 -4.28 13.00
CA SER A 98 15.18 -2.92 13.53
C SER A 98 15.44 -2.83 15.03
N LEU A 99 15.09 -3.86 15.81
CA LEU A 99 15.46 -3.96 17.22
C LEU A 99 16.97 -4.15 17.37
N TYR A 100 17.55 -5.11 16.64
CA TYR A 100 18.97 -5.42 16.70
C TYR A 100 19.82 -4.20 16.36
N PHE A 101 19.56 -3.54 15.22
CA PHE A 101 20.34 -2.39 14.81
C PHE A 101 20.12 -1.14 15.65
N ASP A 102 18.90 -0.86 16.13
CA ASP A 102 18.62 0.34 16.93
C ASP A 102 19.07 0.19 18.40
N LYS A 103 18.77 -0.97 19.02
CA LYS A 103 18.87 -1.12 20.49
C LYS A 103 20.08 -1.91 20.96
N ILE A 104 20.56 -2.84 20.14
CA ILE A 104 21.62 -3.78 20.54
C ILE A 104 22.96 -3.40 19.91
N TYR A 105 23.05 -3.38 18.58
CA TYR A 105 24.30 -3.10 17.89
C TYR A 105 24.57 -1.58 17.74
N GLY A 106 23.56 -0.79 17.39
CA GLY A 106 23.69 0.63 17.02
C GLY A 106 24.39 1.52 18.04
N GLY A 107 24.94 2.63 17.58
CA GLY A 107 25.45 3.69 18.46
C GLY A 107 24.35 4.64 18.94
N GLY A 108 24.66 5.44 19.95
CA GLY A 108 23.82 6.57 20.34
C GLY A 108 23.01 6.39 21.63
N PRO A 109 22.34 7.49 22.06
CA PRO A 109 21.70 7.60 23.39
C PRO A 109 20.51 6.66 23.58
N ASN A 110 20.00 6.09 22.49
CA ASN A 110 18.80 5.26 22.47
C ASN A 110 19.10 3.75 22.54
N ASN A 111 20.37 3.35 22.70
CA ASN A 111 20.75 1.95 22.87
C ASN A 111 20.47 1.44 24.29
N PHE A 112 20.54 0.12 24.50
CA PHE A 112 20.41 -0.46 25.84
C PHE A 112 21.77 -0.84 26.40
N ALA A 113 22.55 0.14 26.88
CA ALA A 113 23.91 -0.05 27.38
C ALA A 113 24.05 -1.24 28.36
N ASP A 114 23.20 -1.32 29.38
CA ASP A 114 23.26 -2.40 30.39
C ASP A 114 22.98 -3.79 29.78
N ILE A 115 21.99 -3.89 28.90
CA ILE A 115 21.64 -5.14 28.22
C ILE A 115 22.74 -5.55 27.24
N ARG A 116 23.41 -4.59 26.60
CA ARG A 116 24.49 -4.86 25.65
C ARG A 116 25.68 -5.53 26.32
N GLY A 117 26.12 -5.01 27.47
CA GLY A 117 27.19 -5.63 28.25
C GLY A 117 26.82 -7.07 28.63
N TYR A 118 25.64 -7.25 29.21
CA TYR A 118 25.12 -8.58 29.54
C TYR A 118 25.07 -9.52 28.33
N LEU A 119 24.57 -9.10 27.16
CA LEU A 119 24.49 -9.96 25.97
C LEU A 119 25.89 -10.25 25.37
N ALA A 120 26.83 -9.30 25.48
CA ALA A 120 28.21 -9.56 25.07
C ALA A 120 28.85 -10.64 25.96
N ASP A 121 28.64 -10.55 27.27
CA ASP A 121 29.23 -11.47 28.24
C ASP A 121 28.56 -12.86 28.23
N GLU A 122 27.23 -12.92 28.21
CA GLU A 122 26.47 -14.16 28.41
C GLU A 122 26.30 -14.99 27.14
N ILE A 123 26.13 -14.36 25.98
CA ILE A 123 25.89 -15.06 24.70
C ILE A 123 26.97 -14.78 23.65
N GLY A 124 27.99 -14.00 24.00
CA GLY A 124 29.13 -13.70 23.13
C GLY A 124 28.73 -12.87 21.91
N LEU A 125 27.92 -11.82 22.08
CA LEU A 125 27.66 -10.87 20.98
C LEU A 125 28.90 -10.02 20.68
N ASP A 126 29.34 -10.00 19.42
CA ASP A 126 30.38 -9.08 18.97
C ASP A 126 29.79 -7.69 18.73
N LEU A 127 30.07 -6.75 19.63
CA LEU A 127 29.61 -5.37 19.53
C LEU A 127 30.65 -4.42 18.94
N THR A 128 31.74 -4.96 18.38
CA THR A 128 32.78 -4.20 17.69
C THR A 128 32.18 -3.42 16.53
N ARG A 129 32.66 -2.21 16.27
CA ARG A 129 32.19 -1.39 15.14
C ARG A 129 32.76 -1.92 13.83
N GLY A 130 31.95 -1.92 12.79
CA GLY A 130 32.38 -2.26 11.43
C GLY A 130 32.53 -3.75 11.18
N ILE A 131 31.87 -4.61 11.97
CA ILE A 131 31.84 -6.05 11.73
C ILE A 131 31.17 -6.38 10.40
N SER A 132 31.53 -7.52 9.81
CA SER A 132 31.02 -7.95 8.50
C SER A 132 29.53 -8.34 8.54
N ALA A 133 28.89 -8.42 7.37
CA ALA A 133 27.52 -8.95 7.26
C ALA A 133 27.37 -10.37 7.83
N VAL A 134 28.42 -11.21 7.70
CA VAL A 134 28.47 -12.56 8.26
C VAL A 134 28.49 -12.51 9.79
N ALA A 135 29.36 -11.68 10.38
CA ALA A 135 29.40 -11.49 11.83
C ALA A 135 28.08 -10.91 12.38
N HIS A 136 27.45 -9.99 11.64
CA HIS A 136 26.11 -9.50 11.98
C HIS A 136 25.06 -10.62 12.00
N ARG A 137 25.11 -11.54 11.03
CA ARG A 137 24.20 -12.69 10.97
C ARG A 137 24.42 -13.62 12.16
N GLU A 138 25.67 -13.93 12.50
CA GLU A 138 26.00 -14.76 13.67
C GLU A 138 25.49 -14.14 14.97
N ASN A 139 25.70 -12.82 15.15
CA ASN A 139 25.10 -12.08 16.25
C ASN A 139 23.58 -12.15 16.27
N CYS A 140 22.93 -12.02 15.11
CA CYS A 140 21.48 -12.13 15.01
C CYS A 140 20.99 -13.53 15.43
N ILE A 141 21.70 -14.59 15.06
CA ILE A 141 21.38 -15.97 15.44
C ILE A 141 21.49 -16.15 16.97
N ARG A 142 22.62 -15.72 17.57
CA ARG A 142 22.80 -15.77 19.03
C ARG A 142 21.71 -14.98 19.76
N PHE A 143 21.41 -13.78 19.24
CA PHE A 143 20.43 -12.90 19.85
C PHE A 143 19.01 -13.44 19.75
N ILE A 144 18.58 -14.00 18.61
CA ILE A 144 17.23 -14.57 18.48
C ILE A 144 17.05 -15.82 19.34
N ASP A 145 18.11 -16.64 19.52
CA ASP A 145 18.09 -17.79 20.41
C ASP A 145 17.93 -17.36 21.87
N TRP A 146 18.66 -16.32 22.30
CA TRP A 146 18.46 -15.72 23.62
C TRP A 146 17.04 -15.13 23.79
N LEU A 147 16.50 -14.45 22.77
CA LEU A 147 15.13 -13.93 22.82
C LEU A 147 14.10 -15.04 22.97
N ALA A 148 14.32 -16.21 22.37
CA ALA A 148 13.45 -17.38 22.54
C ALA A 148 13.37 -17.82 24.01
N LEU A 149 14.52 -17.84 24.69
CA LEU A 149 14.61 -18.13 26.12
C LEU A 149 13.93 -17.03 26.95
N ASN A 150 14.24 -15.75 26.67
CA ASN A 150 13.69 -14.61 27.39
C ASN A 150 12.16 -14.52 27.30
N LEU A 151 11.60 -14.69 26.10
CA LEU A 151 10.16 -14.68 25.86
C LEU A 151 9.44 -15.89 26.48
N SER A 152 10.19 -16.95 26.82
CA SER A 152 9.72 -18.12 27.55
C SER A 152 9.98 -18.03 29.05
N PHE A 153 10.43 -16.86 29.55
CA PHE A 153 10.79 -16.62 30.95
C PHE A 153 11.88 -17.56 31.50
N LYS A 154 12.78 -18.02 30.62
CA LYS A 154 13.92 -18.89 30.96
C LYS A 154 15.23 -18.11 31.17
N THR A 155 15.15 -16.79 31.26
CA THR A 155 16.26 -15.90 31.61
C THR A 155 15.89 -15.10 32.86
N ASP A 156 16.88 -14.61 33.58
CA ASP A 156 16.72 -13.69 34.71
C ASP A 156 16.28 -12.28 34.29
N MET A 157 16.45 -11.93 33.01
CA MET A 157 16.05 -10.63 32.46
C MET A 157 14.54 -10.52 32.20
N PRO A 158 13.89 -9.40 32.56
CA PRO A 158 12.47 -9.18 32.27
C PRO A 158 12.22 -8.95 30.78
N VAL A 159 11.04 -9.36 30.30
CA VAL A 159 10.64 -9.16 28.90
C VAL A 159 10.40 -7.67 28.61
N ASN A 160 11.31 -7.07 27.84
CA ASN A 160 11.24 -5.67 27.43
C ASN A 160 10.16 -5.43 26.33
N PRO A 161 9.47 -4.28 26.34
CA PRO A 161 8.54 -3.88 25.27
C PRO A 161 9.07 -3.98 23.84
N HIS A 162 10.36 -3.74 23.61
CA HIS A 162 10.96 -3.65 22.28
C HIS A 162 11.08 -5.00 21.56
N TRP A 163 11.19 -6.11 22.29
CA TRP A 163 11.21 -7.47 21.72
C TRP A 163 9.98 -8.31 22.08
N ARG A 164 9.10 -7.82 22.97
CA ARG A 164 7.82 -8.48 23.24
C ARG A 164 7.05 -8.70 21.93
N ARG A 165 6.45 -9.89 21.76
CA ARG A 165 5.59 -10.22 20.61
C ARG A 165 4.47 -9.18 20.41
N GLN A 166 4.18 -8.85 19.16
CA GLN A 166 3.08 -7.96 18.76
C GLN A 166 1.73 -8.59 19.13
N SER A 167 1.57 -9.89 18.89
CA SER A 167 0.41 -10.70 19.31
C SER A 167 0.13 -10.60 20.81
N SER A 168 1.17 -10.61 21.66
CA SER A 168 1.03 -10.42 23.11
C SER A 168 0.52 -9.03 23.49
N ARG A 169 0.77 -8.00 22.67
CA ARG A 169 0.20 -6.66 22.88
C ARG A 169 -1.26 -6.61 22.47
N LEU A 170 -1.60 -7.18 21.32
CA LEU A 170 -2.98 -7.27 20.83
C LEU A 170 -3.87 -8.09 21.77
N GLN A 171 -3.37 -9.18 22.34
CA GLN A 171 -4.13 -10.01 23.28
C GLN A 171 -4.63 -9.22 24.52
N ARG A 172 -3.97 -8.12 24.87
CA ARG A 172 -4.38 -7.25 26.00
C ARG A 172 -5.53 -6.32 25.66
N VAL A 173 -5.95 -6.26 24.41
CA VAL A 173 -7.05 -5.45 23.88
C VAL A 173 -7.92 -6.28 22.91
N ASN A 174 -7.94 -7.60 23.09
CA ASN A 174 -8.58 -8.53 22.15
C ASN A 174 -10.10 -8.34 22.04
N GLN A 175 -10.72 -7.61 22.98
CA GLN A 175 -12.15 -7.30 22.96
C GLN A 175 -12.46 -5.98 22.23
N LEU A 176 -11.46 -5.28 21.66
CA LEU A 176 -11.66 -3.97 21.01
C LEU A 176 -11.75 -4.06 19.47
N ASP A 177 -11.70 -5.26 18.88
CA ASP A 177 -11.88 -5.50 17.44
C ASP A 177 -11.10 -4.55 16.49
N LEU A 178 -9.83 -4.31 16.83
CA LEU A 178 -9.00 -3.33 16.12
C LEU A 178 -8.73 -3.72 14.66
N ILE A 179 -8.73 -2.72 13.78
CA ILE A 179 -8.21 -2.85 12.42
C ILE A 179 -6.69 -2.94 12.45
N HIS A 180 -6.11 -3.89 11.74
CA HIS A 180 -4.66 -4.03 11.64
C HIS A 180 -4.15 -3.40 10.34
N LEU A 181 -3.29 -2.40 10.48
CA LEU A 181 -2.50 -1.84 9.38
C LEU A 181 -1.12 -2.49 9.38
N THR A 182 -0.41 -2.40 8.25
CA THR A 182 0.98 -2.81 8.13
C THR A 182 1.88 -1.59 8.02
N LEU A 183 3.09 -1.63 8.60
CA LEU A 183 3.98 -0.49 8.63
C LEU A 183 4.48 -0.11 7.23
N ASP A 184 4.72 -1.09 6.37
CA ASP A 184 5.08 -0.93 4.96
C ASP A 184 3.90 -0.40 4.11
N GLY A 185 2.67 -0.60 4.57
CA GLY A 185 1.46 -0.05 3.95
C GLY A 185 0.96 1.26 4.57
N LEU A 186 1.58 1.73 5.66
CA LEU A 186 1.02 2.78 6.50
C LEU A 186 0.72 4.07 5.73
N ALA A 187 1.61 4.46 4.81
CA ALA A 187 1.50 5.72 4.06
C ALA A 187 0.25 5.82 3.18
N TRP A 188 -0.34 4.69 2.77
CA TRP A 188 -1.59 4.68 1.99
C TRP A 188 -2.76 4.09 2.76
N GLN A 189 -2.53 3.09 3.63
CA GLN A 189 -3.59 2.48 4.44
C GLN A 189 -4.19 3.47 5.44
N LEU A 190 -3.35 4.28 6.10
CA LEU A 190 -3.85 5.22 7.13
C LEU A 190 -4.71 6.34 6.52
N PRO A 191 -4.34 6.98 5.40
CA PRO A 191 -5.23 7.91 4.72
C PRO A 191 -6.54 7.30 4.24
N LEU A 192 -6.51 6.05 3.75
CA LEU A 192 -7.75 5.36 3.36
C LEU A 192 -8.65 5.09 4.57
N LEU A 193 -8.06 4.74 5.72
CA LEU A 193 -8.80 4.47 6.94
C LEU A 193 -9.38 5.74 7.56
N LEU A 194 -8.58 6.81 7.67
CA LEU A 194 -8.92 7.99 8.47
C LEU A 194 -9.39 9.20 7.66
N GLY A 195 -9.28 9.18 6.33
CA GLY A 195 -9.54 10.36 5.49
C GLY A 195 -10.95 10.95 5.61
N GLU A 196 -11.94 10.15 6.05
CA GLU A 196 -13.30 10.62 6.31
C GLU A 196 -13.40 11.51 7.56
N VAL A 197 -12.69 11.16 8.63
CA VAL A 197 -12.72 11.89 9.91
C VAL A 197 -11.52 12.83 10.09
N ILE A 198 -10.49 12.68 9.27
CA ILE A 198 -9.30 13.54 9.22
C ILE A 198 -8.99 13.86 7.74
N PRO A 199 -9.70 14.83 7.13
CA PRO A 199 -9.55 15.15 5.70
C PRO A 199 -8.12 15.55 5.29
N ASN A 200 -7.34 16.11 6.21
CA ASN A 200 -5.96 16.56 6.00
C ASN A 200 -4.89 15.54 6.45
N ILE A 201 -5.26 14.27 6.63
CA ILE A 201 -4.34 13.24 7.15
C ILE A 201 -3.07 13.07 6.30
N LYS A 202 -3.18 13.12 4.96
CA LYS A 202 -2.01 13.01 4.07
C LYS A 202 -1.01 14.15 4.32
N GLN A 203 -1.50 15.38 4.46
CA GLN A 203 -0.66 16.56 4.74
C GLN A 203 -0.06 16.47 6.15
N ALA A 204 -0.84 16.05 7.15
CA ALA A 204 -0.34 15.86 8.52
C ALA A 204 0.77 14.81 8.58
N MET A 205 0.61 13.69 7.86
CA MET A 205 1.63 12.64 7.76
C MET A 205 2.95 13.14 7.14
N GLN A 206 2.87 14.03 6.16
CA GLN A 206 4.04 14.66 5.52
C GLN A 206 4.70 15.71 6.42
N ALA A 207 3.93 16.40 7.25
CA ALA A 207 4.43 17.43 8.15
C ALA A 207 5.26 16.86 9.31
N VAL A 208 5.01 15.62 9.74
CA VAL A 208 5.76 14.94 10.79
C VAL A 208 7.10 14.43 10.24
N LYS A 209 8.18 15.12 10.57
CA LYS A 209 9.56 14.77 10.15
C LYS A 209 10.22 13.75 11.05
N SER A 210 9.73 13.60 12.28
CA SER A 210 10.25 12.67 13.30
C SER A 210 10.06 11.19 12.89
N ASP A 211 10.86 10.71 11.95
CA ASP A 211 11.00 9.30 11.60
C ASP A 211 12.26 8.73 12.25
N ASN A 212 12.09 7.76 13.16
CA ASN A 212 13.19 7.06 13.82
C ASN A 212 13.83 6.07 12.84
N ARG A 213 14.53 6.58 11.83
CA ARG A 213 15.37 5.79 10.92
C ARG A 213 16.78 5.69 11.49
N THR A 214 17.09 4.53 12.06
CA THR A 214 18.49 4.15 12.31
C THR A 214 19.11 3.74 10.98
N GLU A 215 20.23 4.34 10.60
CA GLU A 215 21.04 3.84 9.49
C GLU A 215 21.45 2.39 9.78
N LYS A 216 21.17 1.52 8.81
CA LYS A 216 21.54 0.11 8.89
C LYS A 216 22.77 -0.09 8.01
N PRO A 217 23.87 -0.64 8.55
CA PRO A 217 25.09 -0.83 7.77
C PRO A 217 24.92 -1.86 6.63
N PHE A 218 23.94 -2.75 6.75
CA PHE A 218 23.64 -3.78 5.76
C PHE A 218 22.13 -3.89 5.52
N THR A 219 21.77 -4.30 4.32
CA THR A 219 20.40 -4.59 3.90
C THR A 219 19.89 -5.91 4.50
N ARG A 220 18.57 -6.12 4.41
CA ARG A 220 17.95 -7.39 4.81
C ARG A 220 18.55 -8.59 4.05
N ALA A 221 18.79 -8.44 2.74
CA ALA A 221 19.27 -9.52 1.89
C ALA A 221 20.71 -9.95 2.23
N GLU A 222 21.55 -9.02 2.68
CA GLU A 222 22.93 -9.32 3.06
C GLU A 222 23.02 -10.10 4.38
N ILE A 223 22.09 -9.88 5.31
CA ILE A 223 22.12 -10.51 6.65
C ILE A 223 21.29 -11.78 6.68
N MET A 224 20.12 -11.80 6.05
CA MET A 224 19.18 -12.90 6.18
C MET A 224 19.60 -14.11 5.35
N ASP A 225 19.67 -15.27 6.01
CA ASP A 225 19.69 -16.58 5.36
C ASP A 225 18.47 -17.41 5.82
N ALA A 226 18.35 -18.62 5.26
CA ALA A 226 17.25 -19.53 5.60
C ALA A 226 17.25 -19.93 7.09
N SER A 227 18.43 -20.08 7.69
CA SER A 227 18.59 -20.47 9.09
C SER A 227 18.07 -19.40 10.05
N LEU A 228 18.53 -18.16 9.87
CA LEU A 228 18.08 -17.02 10.67
C LEU A 228 16.59 -16.73 10.45
N LEU A 229 16.10 -16.85 9.21
CA LEU A 229 14.68 -16.71 8.91
C LEU A 229 13.84 -17.72 9.69
N GLY A 230 14.21 -19.01 9.63
CA GLY A 230 13.51 -20.07 10.36
C GLY A 230 13.49 -19.85 11.87
N LYS A 231 14.58 -19.35 12.46
CA LYS A 231 14.64 -18.99 13.89
C LYS A 231 13.72 -17.83 14.24
N ILE A 232 13.74 -16.75 13.46
CA ILE A 232 12.85 -15.60 13.67
C ILE A 232 11.38 -16.04 13.55
N ASP A 233 11.05 -16.82 12.53
CA ASP A 233 9.69 -17.31 12.31
C ASP A 233 9.23 -18.25 13.42
N SER A 234 10.13 -19.07 13.98
CA SER A 234 9.81 -19.89 15.16
C SER A 234 9.48 -19.03 16.38
N VAL A 235 10.33 -18.04 16.71
CA VAL A 235 10.15 -17.18 17.89
C VAL A 235 8.92 -16.26 17.77
N TYR A 236 8.63 -15.78 16.55
CA TYR A 236 7.57 -14.82 16.25
C TYR A 236 6.46 -15.38 15.35
N SER A 237 6.22 -16.70 15.36
CA SER A 237 5.24 -17.38 14.50
C SER A 237 3.83 -16.79 14.53
N ASN A 238 3.33 -16.43 15.72
CA ASN A 238 2.04 -15.77 15.84
C ASN A 238 2.04 -14.36 15.27
N ASP A 239 3.16 -13.62 15.40
CA ASP A 239 3.30 -12.28 14.83
C ASP A 239 3.35 -12.34 13.29
N ARG A 240 3.98 -13.38 12.72
CA ARG A 240 3.99 -13.67 11.28
C ARG A 240 2.56 -13.86 10.76
N LYS A 241 1.79 -14.73 11.42
CA LYS A 241 0.39 -15.02 11.03
C LYS A 241 -0.49 -13.77 11.05
N ILE A 242 -0.46 -12.97 12.13
CA ILE A 242 -1.28 -11.75 12.21
C ILE A 242 -0.85 -10.69 11.20
N TYR A 243 0.46 -10.60 10.90
CA TYR A 243 0.98 -9.66 9.91
C TYR A 243 0.52 -10.05 8.50
N GLU A 244 0.64 -11.33 8.13
CA GLU A 244 0.17 -11.84 6.85
C GLU A 244 -1.34 -11.66 6.69
N GLN A 245 -2.13 -11.95 7.73
CA GLN A 245 -3.57 -11.71 7.74
C GLN A 245 -3.91 -10.23 7.51
N ALA A 246 -3.19 -9.32 8.19
CA ALA A 246 -3.38 -7.89 7.99
C ALA A 246 -2.99 -7.46 6.56
N SER A 247 -1.83 -7.91 6.07
CA SER A 247 -1.36 -7.63 4.72
C SER A 247 -2.36 -8.09 3.66
N ARG A 248 -2.87 -9.32 3.78
CA ARG A 248 -3.91 -9.89 2.90
C ARG A 248 -5.20 -9.11 2.93
N LYS A 249 -5.67 -8.68 4.11
CA LYS A 249 -6.90 -7.89 4.23
C LYS A 249 -6.82 -6.59 3.43
N TRP A 250 -5.65 -5.97 3.40
CA TRP A 250 -5.41 -4.73 2.65
C TRP A 250 -5.06 -4.98 1.18
N GLN A 251 -4.73 -6.21 0.82
CA GLN A 251 -4.23 -6.58 -0.50
C GLN A 251 -4.77 -7.97 -0.88
N PRO A 252 -6.10 -8.16 -0.95
CA PRO A 252 -6.70 -9.49 -1.15
C PRO A 252 -6.31 -10.13 -2.48
N TRP A 253 -5.83 -9.34 -3.45
CA TRP A 253 -5.30 -9.84 -4.70
C TRP A 253 -3.92 -10.52 -4.59
N LEU A 254 -3.20 -10.38 -3.48
CA LEU A 254 -1.96 -11.13 -3.23
C LEU A 254 -2.18 -12.61 -2.98
N ASP A 255 -3.37 -13.03 -2.55
CA ASP A 255 -3.65 -14.47 -2.38
C ASP A 255 -4.03 -15.14 -3.71
N TYR A 256 -4.21 -14.35 -4.78
CA TYR A 256 -4.54 -14.83 -6.10
C TYR A 256 -3.31 -15.32 -6.89
N TYR A 257 -2.29 -15.89 -6.25
CA TYR A 257 -1.19 -16.54 -6.98
C TYR A 257 -1.33 -18.07 -6.99
N PRO A 258 -2.26 -18.66 -7.77
CA PRO A 258 -1.98 -20.00 -8.24
C PRO A 258 -0.71 -19.91 -9.09
N GLU A 259 0.26 -20.79 -8.80
CA GLU A 259 1.45 -20.95 -9.61
C GLU A 259 1.05 -21.02 -11.09
N VAL A 260 1.77 -20.27 -11.93
CA VAL A 260 1.58 -20.32 -13.39
C VAL A 260 2.32 -21.57 -13.85
N THR A 261 1.61 -22.48 -14.52
CA THR A 261 2.27 -23.64 -15.14
C THR A 261 3.17 -23.18 -16.27
N GLU A 262 4.19 -23.96 -16.64
CA GLU A 262 5.12 -23.58 -17.71
C GLU A 262 4.41 -23.36 -19.07
N GLU A 263 3.28 -24.05 -19.27
CA GLU A 263 2.47 -24.00 -20.49
C GLU A 263 1.41 -22.87 -20.50
N GLU A 264 1.07 -22.30 -19.34
CA GLU A 264 0.08 -21.23 -19.28
C GLU A 264 0.63 -19.97 -19.96
N THR A 265 -0.19 -19.34 -20.79
CA THR A 265 0.20 -18.13 -21.53
C THR A 265 -0.70 -16.94 -21.21
N ILE A 266 -0.14 -15.74 -21.36
CA ILE A 266 -0.85 -14.48 -21.24
C ILE A 266 -0.83 -13.71 -22.56
N ARG A 267 -2.01 -13.31 -23.03
CA ARG A 267 -2.15 -12.53 -24.26
C ARG A 267 -1.84 -11.07 -24.01
N CYS A 268 -0.81 -10.56 -24.69
CA CYS A 268 -0.37 -9.16 -24.62
C CYS A 268 -0.52 -8.47 -25.99
N PHE A 269 -0.65 -7.14 -25.98
CA PHE A 269 -0.34 -6.32 -27.16
C PHE A 269 1.17 -6.18 -27.27
N THR A 270 1.69 -6.23 -28.49
CA THR A 270 3.13 -6.14 -28.76
C THR A 270 3.40 -5.30 -30.01
N ALA A 271 4.68 -5.03 -30.29
CA ALA A 271 5.17 -4.45 -31.53
C ALA A 271 6.15 -5.45 -32.17
N VAL A 272 5.86 -5.92 -33.38
CA VAL A 272 6.70 -6.94 -34.04
C VAL A 272 8.13 -6.44 -34.18
N GLY A 273 9.09 -7.27 -33.80
CA GLY A 273 10.52 -6.93 -33.84
C GLY A 273 11.05 -6.21 -32.59
N TYR A 274 10.20 -5.92 -31.61
CA TYR A 274 10.60 -5.27 -30.35
C TYR A 274 10.24 -6.13 -29.13
N PRO A 275 11.09 -6.17 -28.09
CA PRO A 275 10.82 -6.96 -26.87
C PRO A 275 9.89 -6.19 -25.93
N ILE A 276 8.73 -5.74 -26.42
CA ILE A 276 7.76 -4.93 -25.66
C ILE A 276 6.40 -5.61 -25.64
N ASN A 277 5.83 -5.76 -24.43
CA ASN A 277 4.52 -6.38 -24.23
C ASN A 277 3.71 -5.60 -23.21
N CYS A 278 2.46 -5.30 -23.54
CA CYS A 278 1.55 -4.67 -22.61
C CYS A 278 0.19 -5.34 -22.53
N ILE A 279 -0.37 -5.39 -21.33
CA ILE A 279 -1.77 -5.75 -21.12
C ILE A 279 -2.57 -4.46 -21.00
N ALA A 280 -3.48 -4.23 -21.94
CA ALA A 280 -4.36 -3.07 -21.87
C ALA A 280 -5.69 -3.42 -21.19
N ILE A 281 -5.90 -2.83 -20.03
CA ILE A 281 -7.19 -2.77 -19.33
C ILE A 281 -8.04 -1.68 -20.01
N SER A 282 -9.36 -1.75 -19.91
CA SER A 282 -10.23 -0.68 -20.40
C SER A 282 -10.04 0.58 -19.54
N LYS A 283 -9.99 1.75 -20.22
CA LYS A 283 -9.89 3.09 -19.62
C LYS A 283 -8.55 3.47 -18.96
N ILE A 284 -7.49 2.69 -19.17
CA ILE A 284 -6.12 2.98 -18.71
C ILE A 284 -5.17 3.47 -19.83
N GLY A 285 -5.68 4.24 -20.81
CA GLY A 285 -4.83 4.72 -21.92
C GLY A 285 -4.57 3.70 -23.03
N ARG A 286 -5.46 2.71 -23.19
CA ARG A 286 -5.36 1.65 -24.23
C ARG A 286 -5.11 2.20 -25.65
N THR A 287 -5.70 3.33 -26.01
CA THR A 287 -5.51 3.91 -27.35
C THR A 287 -4.10 4.45 -27.55
N TYR A 288 -3.55 5.13 -26.53
CA TYR A 288 -2.17 5.61 -26.55
C TYR A 288 -1.20 4.42 -26.68
N LEU A 289 -1.35 3.39 -25.83
CA LEU A 289 -0.50 2.21 -25.87
C LEU A 289 -0.49 1.52 -27.24
N ARG A 290 -1.65 1.40 -27.88
CA ARG A 290 -1.74 0.80 -29.22
C ARG A 290 -1.06 1.66 -30.28
N ASN A 291 -1.23 2.98 -30.24
CA ASN A 291 -0.56 3.87 -31.18
C ASN A 291 0.95 3.84 -30.99
N LEU A 292 1.43 3.75 -29.75
CA LEU A 292 2.86 3.61 -29.43
C LEU A 292 3.42 2.32 -30.03
N LEU A 293 2.76 1.18 -29.81
CA LEU A 293 3.18 -0.09 -30.38
C LEU A 293 3.16 -0.07 -31.92
N TYR A 294 2.11 0.51 -32.52
CA TYR A 294 2.01 0.65 -33.97
C TYR A 294 3.16 1.49 -34.54
N LEU A 295 3.45 2.63 -33.90
CA LEU A 295 4.49 3.55 -34.31
C LEU A 295 5.88 2.92 -34.21
N LEU A 296 6.15 2.13 -33.17
CA LEU A 296 7.38 1.34 -33.06
C LEU A 296 7.52 0.34 -34.21
N GLU A 297 6.45 -0.39 -34.50
CA GLU A 297 6.45 -1.44 -35.53
C GLU A 297 6.55 -0.88 -36.96
N HIS A 298 5.91 0.26 -37.25
CA HIS A 298 5.76 0.78 -38.61
C HIS A 298 6.58 2.04 -38.90
N GLY A 299 7.18 2.66 -37.88
CA GLY A 299 7.93 3.91 -38.01
C GLY A 299 7.08 5.14 -38.37
N LYS A 300 5.75 5.03 -38.35
CA LYS A 300 4.79 6.11 -38.64
C LYS A 300 3.51 5.99 -37.80
N GLU A 301 2.81 7.11 -37.62
CA GLU A 301 1.54 7.15 -36.89
C GLU A 301 0.46 6.33 -37.63
N TYR A 302 -0.48 5.77 -36.84
CA TYR A 302 -1.64 5.11 -37.41
C TYR A 302 -2.56 6.14 -38.07
N PRO A 303 -3.11 5.90 -39.29
CA PRO A 303 -3.84 6.94 -40.03
C PRO A 303 -5.04 7.56 -39.31
N ASP A 304 -5.73 6.78 -38.46
CA ASP A 304 -6.80 7.28 -37.58
C ASP A 304 -6.54 6.82 -36.13
N PRO A 305 -5.71 7.56 -35.36
CA PRO A 305 -5.27 7.15 -34.03
C PRO A 305 -6.41 6.83 -33.05
N LEU A 306 -7.58 7.44 -33.23
CA LEU A 306 -8.76 7.21 -32.39
C LEU A 306 -9.46 5.90 -32.73
N LYS A 307 -9.34 5.42 -33.97
CA LYS A 307 -9.92 4.17 -34.47
C LYS A 307 -8.96 2.98 -34.49
N ILE A 308 -7.77 3.08 -33.90
CA ILE A 308 -6.83 1.93 -33.74
C ILE A 308 -7.42 0.73 -32.96
N HIS A 309 -8.64 0.86 -32.45
CA HIS A 309 -9.40 -0.19 -31.80
C HIS A 309 -10.18 -1.10 -32.75
N THR A 310 -10.55 -0.60 -33.92
CA THR A 310 -11.57 -1.23 -34.78
C THR A 310 -11.00 -2.14 -35.87
N GLU A 311 -9.68 -2.20 -36.02
CA GLU A 311 -9.01 -3.01 -37.05
C GLU A 311 -7.76 -3.67 -36.47
N GLY A 312 -7.29 -4.77 -37.04
CA GLY A 312 -6.17 -5.60 -36.56
C GLY A 312 -4.79 -4.93 -36.49
N ALA A 313 -4.74 -3.60 -36.33
CA ALA A 313 -3.58 -2.75 -36.24
C ALA A 313 -2.67 -3.00 -35.03
N SER A 314 -3.04 -3.89 -34.11
CA SER A 314 -2.18 -4.27 -32.98
C SER A 314 -1.79 -5.72 -33.09
N SER A 315 -0.49 -5.95 -33.15
CA SER A 315 0.11 -7.26 -32.99
C SER A 315 -0.17 -7.78 -31.57
N HIS A 316 -0.37 -9.10 -31.47
CA HIS A 316 -0.58 -9.78 -30.19
C HIS A 316 0.40 -10.93 -30.07
N ASN A 317 0.86 -11.17 -28.85
CA ASN A 317 1.68 -12.33 -28.52
C ASN A 317 1.10 -13.05 -27.29
N ASN A 318 1.24 -14.37 -27.26
CA ASN A 318 0.92 -15.18 -26.09
C ASN A 318 2.25 -15.54 -25.42
N LEU A 319 2.50 -14.99 -24.23
CA LEU A 319 3.77 -15.17 -23.53
C LEU A 319 3.62 -16.20 -22.43
N THR A 320 4.58 -17.10 -22.32
CA THR A 320 4.79 -17.86 -21.08
C THR A 320 5.38 -16.95 -20.00
N LYS A 321 5.38 -17.39 -18.75
CA LYS A 321 6.06 -16.67 -17.65
C LYS A 321 7.56 -16.47 -17.92
N CYS A 322 8.22 -17.46 -18.51
CA CYS A 322 9.65 -17.39 -18.84
C CYS A 322 9.91 -16.32 -19.92
N SER A 323 9.13 -16.33 -21.00
CA SER A 323 9.23 -15.33 -22.08
C SER A 323 8.94 -13.92 -21.56
N ALA A 324 7.89 -13.75 -20.75
CA ALA A 324 7.52 -12.45 -20.19
C ALA A 324 8.65 -11.83 -19.34
N ALA A 325 9.42 -12.65 -18.61
CA ALA A 325 10.53 -12.22 -17.77
C ALA A 325 11.79 -11.79 -18.55
N GLN A 326 11.93 -12.23 -19.80
CA GLN A 326 13.06 -11.89 -20.67
C GLN A 326 12.81 -10.58 -21.45
N GLU A 327 11.55 -10.20 -21.64
CA GLU A 327 11.14 -9.02 -22.40
C GLU A 327 10.74 -7.83 -21.50
N VAL A 328 10.41 -6.69 -22.10
CA VAL A 328 9.83 -5.53 -21.41
C VAL A 328 8.32 -5.74 -21.32
N SER A 329 7.88 -6.49 -20.32
CA SER A 329 6.47 -6.84 -20.13
C SER A 329 5.84 -6.06 -18.99
N PHE A 330 4.75 -5.34 -19.26
CA PHE A 330 4.12 -4.44 -18.29
C PHE A 330 2.60 -4.36 -18.40
N PHE A 331 1.97 -3.78 -17.39
CA PHE A 331 0.57 -3.37 -17.43
C PHE A 331 0.41 -2.00 -16.81
N VAL A 332 -0.61 -1.27 -17.24
CA VAL A 332 -0.84 0.11 -16.78
C VAL A 332 -2.00 0.15 -15.79
N ILE A 333 -1.86 0.97 -14.75
CA ILE A 333 -2.83 1.18 -13.69
C ILE A 333 -3.19 2.65 -13.68
N ARG A 334 -4.45 2.96 -13.42
CA ARG A 334 -4.93 4.34 -13.35
C ARG A 334 -5.60 4.59 -12.01
N ASP A 335 -5.49 5.81 -11.52
CA ASP A 335 -6.32 6.30 -10.42
C ASP A 335 -7.81 5.93 -10.66
N PRO A 336 -8.47 5.21 -9.74
CA PRO A 336 -9.85 4.77 -9.92
C PRO A 336 -10.85 5.91 -10.12
N VAL A 337 -10.64 7.06 -9.49
CA VAL A 337 -11.47 8.26 -9.69
C VAL A 337 -11.29 8.77 -11.10
N ALA A 338 -10.05 8.98 -11.55
CA ALA A 338 -9.77 9.42 -12.91
C ALA A 338 -10.30 8.43 -13.97
N ARG A 339 -10.22 7.13 -13.68
CA ARG A 339 -10.77 6.05 -14.52
C ARG A 339 -12.30 6.10 -14.58
N PHE A 340 -12.97 6.29 -13.45
CA PHE A 340 -14.43 6.45 -13.41
C PHE A 340 -14.89 7.67 -14.23
N PHE A 341 -14.24 8.83 -14.09
CA PHE A 341 -14.61 10.01 -14.88
C PHE A 341 -14.33 9.85 -16.37
N SER A 342 -13.29 9.10 -16.74
CA SER A 342 -13.03 8.70 -18.14
C SER A 342 -14.13 7.78 -18.69
N LEU A 343 -14.66 6.86 -17.88
CA LEU A 343 -15.86 6.11 -18.23
C LEU A 343 -17.06 7.05 -18.41
N TYR A 344 -17.32 7.89 -17.41
CA TYR A 344 -18.48 8.78 -17.40
C TYR A 344 -18.51 9.68 -18.64
N PHE A 345 -17.45 10.45 -18.88
CA PHE A 345 -17.43 11.41 -19.98
C PHE A 345 -17.39 10.75 -21.35
N ASP A 346 -16.51 9.78 -21.56
CA ASP A 346 -16.31 9.25 -22.91
C ASP A 346 -17.39 8.24 -23.32
N LYS A 347 -17.99 7.52 -22.35
CA LYS A 347 -18.89 6.40 -22.63
C LYS A 347 -20.33 6.66 -22.26
N ILE A 348 -20.61 7.47 -21.24
CA ILE A 348 -21.98 7.63 -20.75
C ILE A 348 -22.56 8.98 -21.15
N TYR A 349 -21.81 10.05 -20.92
CA TYR A 349 -22.22 11.42 -21.27
C TYR A 349 -21.96 11.74 -22.75
N GLY A 350 -20.79 11.36 -23.27
CA GLY A 350 -20.39 11.66 -24.64
C GLY A 350 -21.32 11.04 -25.68
N THR A 351 -21.42 11.70 -26.83
CA THR A 351 -22.30 11.31 -27.95
C THR A 351 -21.55 10.70 -29.13
N GLY A 352 -20.23 10.49 -29.00
CA GLY A 352 -19.42 9.91 -30.07
C GLY A 352 -19.77 8.44 -30.37
N GLU A 353 -19.27 7.92 -31.49
CA GLU A 353 -19.50 6.54 -31.96
C GLU A 353 -19.17 5.46 -30.92
N GLN A 354 -18.27 5.80 -30.00
CA GLN A 354 -17.77 4.90 -28.96
C GLN A 354 -18.57 4.99 -27.64
N SER A 355 -19.65 5.77 -27.60
CA SER A 355 -20.52 5.94 -26.43
C SER A 355 -21.47 4.76 -26.20
N PHE A 356 -22.10 4.71 -25.04
CA PHE A 356 -23.07 3.70 -24.61
C PHE A 356 -24.46 4.35 -24.41
N PRO A 357 -25.12 4.80 -25.50
CA PRO A 357 -26.39 5.50 -25.42
C PRO A 357 -27.49 4.64 -24.76
N TRP A 358 -27.41 3.32 -24.89
CA TRP A 358 -28.31 2.38 -24.23
C TRP A 358 -28.20 2.39 -22.70
N ILE A 359 -27.01 2.68 -22.14
CA ILE A 359 -26.84 2.85 -20.69
C ILE A 359 -27.45 4.18 -20.27
N ALA A 360 -27.11 5.27 -20.97
CA ALA A 360 -27.64 6.59 -20.68
C ALA A 360 -29.18 6.56 -20.67
N LYS A 361 -29.81 5.96 -21.70
CA LYS A 361 -31.26 5.73 -21.75
C LYS A 361 -31.79 5.00 -20.52
N ARG A 362 -31.16 3.89 -20.14
CA ARG A 362 -31.57 3.10 -18.96
C ARG A 362 -31.41 3.88 -17.64
N LEU A 363 -30.41 4.73 -17.55
CA LEU A 363 -30.20 5.59 -16.37
C LEU A 363 -31.25 6.70 -16.30
N VAL A 364 -31.68 7.26 -17.44
CA VAL A 364 -32.79 8.21 -17.51
C VAL A 364 -34.08 7.56 -17.00
N GLU A 365 -34.41 6.37 -17.52
CA GLU A 365 -35.65 5.65 -17.21
C GLU A 365 -35.78 5.23 -15.74
N HIS A 366 -34.67 4.96 -15.04
CA HIS A 366 -34.71 4.29 -13.74
C HIS A 366 -33.94 4.98 -12.61
N ARG A 367 -33.13 5.99 -12.90
CA ARG A 367 -32.19 6.57 -11.92
C ARG A 367 -32.08 8.09 -11.98
N GLY A 368 -33.00 8.77 -12.66
CA GLY A 368 -33.04 10.24 -12.70
C GLY A 368 -31.83 10.88 -13.38
N PHE A 369 -31.20 10.16 -14.31
CA PHE A 369 -30.09 10.71 -15.09
C PHE A 369 -30.60 11.81 -16.02
N VAL A 370 -29.85 12.90 -16.10
CA VAL A 370 -30.15 14.09 -16.88
C VAL A 370 -29.35 14.06 -18.17
N VAL A 371 -30.01 14.29 -19.31
CA VAL A 371 -29.39 14.37 -20.64
C VAL A 371 -29.44 15.80 -21.17
N GLY A 372 -28.47 16.17 -22.00
CA GLY A 372 -28.36 17.49 -22.63
C GLY A 372 -26.90 17.92 -22.79
N ASP A 373 -26.63 18.85 -23.71
CA ASP A 373 -25.26 19.25 -24.08
C ASP A 373 -24.64 20.25 -23.10
N ASN A 374 -25.46 20.93 -22.30
CA ASN A 374 -25.05 22.02 -21.39
C ASN A 374 -25.48 21.72 -19.95
N LEU A 375 -25.11 20.54 -19.44
CA LEU A 375 -25.40 20.20 -18.06
C LEU A 375 -24.63 21.10 -17.09
N THR A 376 -25.27 21.45 -15.99
CA THR A 376 -24.62 22.12 -14.85
C THR A 376 -23.75 21.13 -14.08
N VAL A 377 -22.79 21.63 -13.30
CA VAL A 377 -22.00 20.81 -12.35
C VAL A 377 -22.90 19.97 -11.44
N ALA A 378 -24.01 20.53 -10.96
CA ALA A 378 -24.98 19.83 -10.12
C ALA A 378 -25.63 18.64 -10.84
N GLN A 379 -25.99 18.80 -12.12
CA GLN A 379 -26.55 17.72 -12.94
C GLN A 379 -25.49 16.64 -13.24
N HIS A 380 -24.23 17.02 -13.49
CA HIS A 380 -23.14 16.04 -13.60
C HIS A 380 -22.96 15.23 -12.32
N ARG A 381 -23.04 15.86 -11.14
CA ARG A 381 -22.98 15.16 -9.84
C ARG A 381 -24.10 14.14 -9.70
N ILE A 382 -25.34 14.52 -10.02
CA ILE A 382 -26.51 13.61 -10.02
C ILE A 382 -26.25 12.42 -10.96
N ASN A 383 -25.77 12.70 -12.17
CA ASN A 383 -25.46 11.67 -13.16
C ASN A 383 -24.36 10.70 -12.71
N CYS A 384 -23.30 11.19 -12.07
CA CYS A 384 -22.26 10.34 -11.50
C CYS A 384 -22.82 9.42 -10.42
N LEU A 385 -23.66 9.93 -9.52
CA LEU A 385 -24.31 9.13 -8.47
C LEU A 385 -25.25 8.06 -9.06
N ALA A 386 -26.03 8.42 -10.10
CA ALA A 386 -26.89 7.48 -10.82
C ALA A 386 -26.08 6.34 -11.47
N LEU A 387 -24.97 6.67 -12.13
CA LEU A 387 -24.06 5.70 -12.75
C LEU A 387 -23.40 4.79 -11.70
N LEU A 388 -22.89 5.35 -10.60
CA LEU A 388 -22.32 4.57 -9.50
C LEU A 388 -23.35 3.61 -8.89
N GLY A 389 -24.60 4.06 -8.72
CA GLY A 389 -25.70 3.21 -8.27
C GLY A 389 -26.03 2.08 -9.25
N TYR A 390 -25.89 2.32 -10.56
CA TYR A 390 -26.01 1.29 -11.59
C TYR A 390 -24.88 0.27 -11.53
N ILE A 391 -23.61 0.71 -11.49
CA ILE A 391 -22.43 -0.17 -11.42
C ILE A 391 -22.50 -1.04 -10.16
N ASN A 392 -22.82 -0.45 -9.00
CA ASN A 392 -22.98 -1.20 -7.76
C ASN A 392 -24.02 -2.33 -7.88
N ARG A 393 -25.15 -2.06 -8.53
CA ARG A 393 -26.17 -3.10 -8.77
C ARG A 393 -25.60 -4.22 -9.64
N LYS A 394 -24.88 -3.88 -10.70
CA LYS A 394 -24.24 -4.85 -11.60
C LYS A 394 -23.25 -5.74 -10.86
N PHE A 395 -22.39 -5.16 -10.03
CA PHE A 395 -21.43 -5.92 -9.21
C PHE A 395 -22.13 -6.90 -8.25
N LYS A 396 -23.33 -6.56 -7.77
CA LYS A 396 -24.11 -7.44 -6.87
C LYS A 396 -24.92 -8.52 -7.59
N SER A 397 -25.26 -8.32 -8.86
CA SER A 397 -26.21 -9.18 -9.58
C SER A 397 -25.59 -10.02 -10.70
N GLU A 398 -24.37 -9.69 -11.14
CA GLU A 398 -23.72 -10.32 -12.28
C GLU A 398 -22.40 -10.95 -11.86
N ALA A 399 -22.04 -12.06 -12.50
CA ALA A 399 -20.73 -12.64 -12.33
C ALA A 399 -19.67 -11.75 -13.00
N LEU A 400 -18.45 -11.77 -12.48
CA LEU A 400 -17.39 -10.85 -12.91
C LEU A 400 -17.09 -10.91 -14.41
N GLN A 401 -17.15 -12.10 -15.01
CA GLN A 401 -16.93 -12.29 -16.45
C GLN A 401 -17.99 -11.62 -17.34
N ASP A 402 -19.18 -11.36 -16.80
CA ASP A 402 -20.30 -10.74 -17.53
C ASP A 402 -20.30 -9.21 -17.37
N ILE A 403 -19.51 -8.69 -16.42
CA ILE A 403 -19.38 -7.25 -16.19
C ILE A 403 -18.62 -6.61 -17.36
N ASN A 404 -19.19 -5.53 -17.90
CA ASN A 404 -18.52 -4.77 -18.96
C ASN A 404 -17.14 -4.29 -18.51
N SER A 405 -16.12 -4.58 -19.33
CA SER A 405 -14.72 -4.27 -19.02
C SER A 405 -14.45 -2.79 -18.73
N HIS A 406 -15.27 -1.87 -19.22
CA HIS A 406 -15.09 -0.42 -19.02
C HIS A 406 -15.33 0.04 -17.58
N TRP A 407 -16.07 -0.72 -16.78
CA TRP A 407 -16.27 -0.46 -15.35
C TRP A 407 -15.94 -1.65 -14.45
N SER A 408 -15.49 -2.77 -15.02
CA SER A 408 -14.91 -3.88 -14.24
C SER A 408 -13.70 -3.39 -13.43
N PRO A 409 -13.47 -3.89 -12.21
CA PRO A 409 -12.29 -3.53 -11.42
C PRO A 409 -10.99 -3.86 -12.18
N GLN A 410 -10.05 -2.92 -12.22
CA GLN A 410 -8.77 -3.12 -12.94
C GLN A 410 -7.89 -4.16 -12.25
N VAL A 411 -8.05 -4.36 -10.93
CA VAL A 411 -7.34 -5.37 -10.15
C VAL A 411 -7.54 -6.79 -10.72
N GLU A 412 -8.66 -7.07 -11.36
CA GLU A 412 -8.98 -8.40 -11.91
C GLU A 412 -8.10 -8.76 -13.11
N MET A 413 -7.74 -7.78 -13.93
CA MET A 413 -6.76 -7.98 -14.99
C MET A 413 -5.33 -7.90 -14.45
N ALA A 414 -5.07 -7.01 -13.48
CA ALA A 414 -3.77 -6.90 -12.83
C ALA A 414 -3.35 -8.24 -12.20
N LYS A 415 -4.25 -8.92 -11.50
CA LYS A 415 -4.06 -10.27 -10.96
C LYS A 415 -3.43 -11.23 -11.96
N LYS A 416 -3.93 -11.26 -13.20
CA LYS A 416 -3.37 -12.10 -14.28
C LYS A 416 -1.99 -11.62 -14.70
N ALA A 417 -1.80 -10.32 -14.92
CA ALA A 417 -0.53 -9.74 -15.32
C ALA A 417 0.60 -10.04 -14.32
N ILE A 418 0.28 -9.87 -13.05
CA ILE A 418 1.20 -10.01 -11.92
C ILE A 418 1.66 -11.48 -11.77
N ARG A 419 0.79 -12.48 -11.99
CA ARG A 419 1.17 -13.91 -12.01
C ARG A 419 2.29 -14.22 -13.01
N PHE A 420 2.32 -13.48 -14.12
CA PHE A 420 3.34 -13.58 -15.18
C PHE A 420 4.54 -12.66 -14.96
N GLY A 421 4.61 -11.93 -13.83
CA GLY A 421 5.74 -11.07 -13.48
C GLY A 421 5.78 -9.74 -14.23
N LEU A 422 4.67 -9.30 -14.83
CA LEU A 422 4.63 -8.02 -15.55
C LEU A 422 4.78 -6.83 -14.60
N HIS A 423 5.50 -5.80 -15.06
CA HIS A 423 5.72 -4.59 -14.29
C HIS A 423 4.47 -3.67 -14.25
N PRO A 424 3.99 -3.26 -13.07
CA PRO A 424 2.94 -2.26 -12.95
C PRO A 424 3.46 -0.84 -13.19
N LEU A 425 2.87 -0.12 -14.15
CA LEU A 425 3.14 1.29 -14.43
C LEU A 425 1.91 2.15 -14.14
N LEU A 426 2.12 3.39 -13.75
CA LEU A 426 1.08 4.38 -13.56
C LEU A 426 0.78 5.08 -14.87
N LEU A 427 -0.50 5.24 -15.21
CA LEU A 427 -0.88 5.94 -16.44
C LEU A 427 -0.34 7.36 -16.44
N GLU A 428 -0.40 8.10 -15.33
CA GLU A 428 0.01 9.50 -15.25
C GLU A 428 1.52 9.70 -15.49
N LYS A 429 2.36 8.72 -15.13
CA LYS A 429 3.83 8.75 -15.30
C LYS A 429 4.34 7.71 -16.30
N LEU A 430 3.49 7.29 -17.25
CA LEU A 430 3.73 6.13 -18.09
C LEU A 430 5.06 6.20 -18.87
N GLU A 431 5.35 7.32 -19.53
CA GLU A 431 6.52 7.44 -20.41
C GLU A 431 7.82 7.34 -19.60
N GLU A 432 7.95 8.12 -18.52
CA GLU A 432 9.10 8.08 -17.59
C GLU A 432 9.34 6.67 -17.04
N GLN A 433 8.28 6.03 -16.56
CA GLN A 433 8.36 4.71 -15.93
C GLN A 433 8.64 3.61 -16.95
N LEU A 434 8.07 3.69 -18.15
CA LEU A 434 8.32 2.73 -19.22
C LEU A 434 9.74 2.86 -19.76
N LEU A 435 10.29 4.08 -19.87
CA LEU A 435 11.70 4.28 -20.19
C LEU A 435 12.60 3.63 -19.14
N THR A 436 12.29 3.81 -17.85
CA THR A 436 13.04 3.20 -16.74
C THR A 436 12.99 1.67 -16.78
N VAL A 437 11.81 1.06 -16.93
CA VAL A 437 11.64 -0.40 -17.00
C VAL A 437 12.23 -0.99 -18.29
N SER A 438 12.22 -0.24 -19.39
CA SER A 438 12.84 -0.67 -20.64
C SER A 438 14.35 -0.80 -20.50
N GLY A 439 15.00 0.06 -19.70
CA GLY A 439 16.45 0.07 -19.53
C GLY A 439 17.20 0.22 -20.86
N GLY A 440 16.62 0.92 -21.84
CA GLY A 440 17.19 1.09 -23.18
C GLY A 440 17.06 -0.13 -24.10
N ARG A 441 16.35 -1.20 -23.69
CA ARG A 441 16.15 -2.43 -24.50
C ARG A 441 15.25 -2.26 -25.72
N ILE A 442 14.56 -1.12 -25.86
CA ILE A 442 13.63 -0.84 -26.95
C ILE A 442 14.15 0.35 -27.74
N GLU A 443 14.74 0.07 -28.90
CA GLU A 443 15.24 1.11 -29.80
C GLU A 443 14.11 2.04 -30.25
N GLY A 444 14.37 3.35 -30.29
CA GLY A 444 13.41 4.34 -30.77
C GLY A 444 12.22 4.61 -29.84
N LEU A 445 12.13 3.97 -28.66
CA LEU A 445 11.00 4.13 -27.72
C LEU A 445 10.73 5.58 -27.34
N GLU A 446 11.75 6.32 -26.94
CA GLU A 446 11.61 7.72 -26.53
C GLU A 446 11.12 8.59 -27.69
N ARG A 447 11.68 8.39 -28.89
CA ARG A 447 11.25 9.09 -30.11
C ARG A 447 9.79 8.77 -30.44
N ALA A 448 9.38 7.51 -30.31
CA ALA A 448 8.01 7.09 -30.55
C ALA A 448 7.04 7.72 -29.53
N MET A 449 7.42 7.80 -28.26
CA MET A 449 6.63 8.51 -27.24
C MET A 449 6.49 10.00 -27.54
N GLN A 450 7.57 10.66 -27.94
CA GLN A 450 7.59 12.09 -28.30
C GLN A 450 6.74 12.40 -29.54
N ALA A 451 6.69 11.47 -30.48
CA ALA A 451 5.91 11.59 -31.71
C ALA A 451 4.40 11.34 -31.52
N LEU A 452 3.95 10.96 -30.32
CA LEU A 452 2.52 10.86 -30.01
C LEU A 452 2.08 12.12 -29.24
N PRO A 453 1.55 13.15 -29.94
CA PRO A 453 1.46 14.49 -29.39
C PRO A 453 0.60 14.57 -28.13
N HIS A 454 -0.42 13.72 -27.95
CA HIS A 454 -1.23 13.70 -26.74
C HIS A 454 -1.73 12.31 -26.36
N ARG A 455 -1.81 12.05 -25.05
CA ARG A 455 -2.65 10.97 -24.51
C ARG A 455 -4.10 11.33 -24.81
N ASN A 456 -4.81 10.44 -25.51
CA ASN A 456 -6.21 10.64 -25.86
C ASN A 456 -7.03 11.13 -24.67
N SER A 457 -7.38 12.41 -24.72
CA SER A 457 -8.24 13.07 -23.77
C SER A 457 -9.44 13.60 -24.55
N SER A 458 -10.62 13.13 -24.19
CA SER A 458 -11.85 13.74 -24.69
C SER A 458 -12.04 15.08 -23.99
N PRO A 459 -12.52 16.12 -24.70
CA PRO A 459 -12.86 17.39 -24.07
C PRO A 459 -13.90 17.13 -22.97
N LYS A 460 -13.65 17.70 -21.78
CA LYS A 460 -14.55 17.59 -20.63
C LYS A 460 -15.12 18.98 -20.35
N PRO A 461 -16.45 19.12 -20.18
CA PRO A 461 -17.06 20.42 -19.89
C PRO A 461 -16.64 20.96 -18.52
N TYR A 462 -16.24 20.10 -17.59
CA TYR A 462 -15.76 20.45 -16.26
C TYR A 462 -14.59 19.54 -15.85
N THR A 463 -13.80 20.02 -14.91
CA THR A 463 -12.73 19.26 -14.26
C THR A 463 -13.29 18.19 -13.31
N ILE A 464 -12.45 17.24 -12.91
CA ILE A 464 -12.85 16.20 -11.94
C ILE A 464 -13.13 16.87 -10.59
N GLU A 465 -12.32 17.85 -10.23
CA GLU A 465 -12.35 18.58 -8.97
C GLU A 465 -13.68 19.34 -8.79
N GLU A 466 -14.22 19.92 -9.86
CA GLU A 466 -15.51 20.60 -9.84
C GLU A 466 -16.67 19.64 -9.57
N ILE A 467 -16.61 18.40 -10.07
CA ILE A 467 -17.71 17.43 -9.95
C ILE A 467 -17.54 16.54 -8.71
N LEU A 468 -16.32 16.17 -8.34
CA LEU A 468 -16.03 15.19 -7.29
C LEU A 468 -16.43 15.69 -5.91
N THR A 469 -17.58 15.22 -5.43
CA THR A 469 -18.00 15.42 -4.04
C THR A 469 -17.45 14.32 -3.13
N PRO A 470 -17.38 14.53 -1.80
CA PRO A 470 -17.03 13.48 -0.85
C PRO A 470 -17.91 12.23 -0.96
N GLU A 471 -19.21 12.40 -1.29
CA GLU A 471 -20.10 11.27 -1.52
C GLU A 471 -19.70 10.45 -2.75
N ILE A 472 -19.39 11.12 -3.87
CA ILE A 472 -18.94 10.45 -5.10
C ILE A 472 -17.62 9.72 -4.85
N ALA A 473 -16.65 10.39 -4.21
CA ALA A 473 -15.36 9.79 -3.85
C ALA A 473 -15.57 8.50 -3.03
N ARG A 474 -16.36 8.57 -1.96
CA ARG A 474 -16.66 7.42 -1.10
C ARG A 474 -17.35 6.27 -1.86
N LYS A 475 -18.28 6.56 -2.77
CA LYS A 475 -18.93 5.52 -3.59
C LYS A 475 -17.95 4.89 -4.59
N ILE A 476 -17.04 5.67 -5.18
CA ILE A 476 -15.97 5.14 -6.03
C ILE A 476 -15.06 4.23 -5.19
N SER A 477 -14.56 4.69 -4.04
CA SER A 477 -13.73 3.88 -3.15
C SER A 477 -14.44 2.62 -2.65
N GLY A 478 -15.74 2.68 -2.39
CA GLY A 478 -16.53 1.51 -1.99
C GLY A 478 -16.68 0.46 -3.11
N LEU A 479 -16.71 0.88 -4.37
CA LEU A 479 -16.79 -0.03 -5.53
C LEU A 479 -15.42 -0.53 -5.99
N TYR A 480 -14.40 0.30 -5.84
CA TYR A 480 -13.07 0.12 -6.42
C TYR A 480 -11.97 0.16 -5.34
N GLY A 481 -12.28 -0.31 -4.13
CA GLY A 481 -11.34 -0.27 -2.99
C GLY A 481 -10.05 -1.02 -3.29
N ASP A 482 -10.15 -2.19 -3.93
CA ASP A 482 -8.99 -2.97 -4.33
C ASP A 482 -8.18 -2.29 -5.44
N ASP A 483 -8.84 -1.65 -6.40
CA ASP A 483 -8.17 -0.86 -7.44
C ASP A 483 -7.41 0.33 -6.82
N GLN A 484 -7.99 0.98 -5.80
CA GLN A 484 -7.38 2.12 -5.10
C GLN A 484 -6.14 1.67 -4.32
N ALA A 485 -6.25 0.56 -3.59
CA ALA A 485 -5.14 0.05 -2.80
C ALA A 485 -4.00 -0.50 -3.69
N LEU A 486 -4.32 -1.13 -4.82
CA LEU A 486 -3.34 -1.49 -5.85
C LEU A 486 -2.65 -0.23 -6.43
N TYR A 487 -3.41 0.78 -6.83
CA TYR A 487 -2.89 2.02 -7.39
C TYR A 487 -1.97 2.76 -6.41
N GLU A 488 -2.40 2.96 -5.16
CA GLU A 488 -1.60 3.66 -4.14
C GLU A 488 -0.33 2.87 -3.78
N ARG A 489 -0.37 1.53 -3.76
CA ARG A 489 0.82 0.70 -3.54
C ARG A 489 1.85 0.90 -4.66
N VAL A 490 1.40 0.85 -5.91
CA VAL A 490 2.27 1.04 -7.08
C VAL A 490 2.84 2.45 -7.11
N LYS A 491 1.99 3.45 -6.88
CA LYS A 491 2.38 4.85 -6.80
C LYS A 491 3.43 5.10 -5.72
N MET A 492 3.19 4.63 -4.51
CA MET A 492 4.11 4.80 -3.39
C MET A 492 5.48 4.15 -3.67
N ALA A 493 5.49 2.94 -4.24
CA ALA A 493 6.74 2.28 -4.59
C ALA A 493 7.54 3.09 -5.60
N TRP A 494 6.91 3.53 -6.69
CA TRP A 494 7.55 4.42 -7.67
C TRP A 494 8.06 5.72 -7.06
N ASP A 495 7.24 6.40 -6.25
CA ASP A 495 7.61 7.66 -5.59
C ASP A 495 8.77 7.48 -4.59
N THR A 496 8.93 6.27 -4.02
CA THR A 496 9.95 6.00 -2.98
C THR A 496 11.25 5.42 -3.55
N THR A 497 11.16 4.52 -4.53
CA THR A 497 12.31 3.75 -5.04
C THR A 497 12.67 4.08 -6.48
N GLY A 498 11.82 4.82 -7.19
CA GLY A 498 11.96 5.01 -8.64
C GLY A 498 11.82 3.71 -9.43
N GLN A 499 11.21 2.67 -8.84
CA GLN A 499 11.06 1.34 -9.44
C GLN A 499 9.67 0.78 -9.14
N PRO A 500 9.14 -0.12 -10.00
CA PRO A 500 7.85 -0.76 -9.72
C PRO A 500 7.96 -1.66 -8.47
N PRO A 501 6.89 -1.81 -7.68
CA PRO A 501 6.91 -2.75 -6.57
C PRO A 501 6.99 -4.19 -7.09
N LYS A 502 7.58 -5.07 -6.28
CA LYS A 502 7.30 -6.50 -6.36
C LYS A 502 5.89 -6.72 -5.83
N LEU A 503 4.96 -6.98 -6.74
CA LEU A 503 3.59 -7.32 -6.41
C LEU A 503 3.47 -8.81 -6.13
#